data_AF-A0A3D3YVD3-F1
#
_entry.id   AF-A0A3D3YVD3-F1
#
_cell.length_a   1.000
_cell.length_b   1.000
_cell.length_c   1.000
_cell.angle_alpha   90.00
_cell.angle_beta   90.00
_cell.angle_gamma   90.00
#
_symmetry.space_group_name_H-M   'P 1'
#
loop_
_entity.id
_entity.type
_entity.pdbx_description
1 polymer ?
#
loop_
_entity_poly.entity_id
_entity_poly.type
_entity_poly.pdbx_seq_one_letter_code
_entity_poly.pdbx_strand_id
1 'polypeptide(L)' 'MRPQGPRVAVIGVDCGTPQLVFDRLADEIPNINALMQRGMHGELASITPPITIPAWACAMSGKT' A
#
# COMPACT_ATOMS: atom_id res chain seq x y z
N MET A 1 25.91 -4.14 -15.44
CA MET A 1 24.73 -4.25 -16.34
C MET A 1 23.48 -3.93 -15.53
N ARG A 2 22.60 -3.03 -16.00
CA ARG A 2 21.29 -2.85 -15.37
C ARG A 2 20.42 -4.07 -15.71
N PRO A 3 19.69 -4.67 -14.76
CA PRO A 3 18.77 -5.75 -15.07
C PRO A 3 17.74 -5.32 -16.12
N GLN A 4 17.54 -6.11 -17.19
CA GLN A 4 16.53 -5.84 -18.24
C GLN A 4 15.13 -6.31 -17.82
N GLY A 5 14.68 -5.88 -16.64
CA GLY A 5 13.36 -6.22 -16.11
C GLY A 5 12.46 -4.99 -15.97
N PRO A 6 11.14 -5.21 -15.79
CA PRO A 6 10.24 -4.14 -15.39
C PRO A 6 10.74 -3.52 -14.08
N ARG A 7 10.61 -2.20 -13.98
CA ARG A 7 10.91 -1.48 -12.74
C ARG A 7 9.67 -1.54 -11.86
N VAL A 8 9.86 -1.95 -10.61
CA VAL A 8 8.79 -2.06 -9.61
C VAL A 8 8.98 -0.97 -8.56
N ALA A 9 7.89 -0.32 -8.19
CA ALA A 9 7.82 0.57 -7.04
C ALA A 9 6.86 -0.02 -6.00
N VAL A 10 7.30 -0.06 -4.73
CA VAL A 10 6.48 -0.46 -3.59
C VAL A 10 6.31 0.79 -2.72
N ILE A 11 5.07 1.17 -2.44
CA ILE A 11 4.73 2.40 -1.70
C ILE A 11 3.85 2.00 -0.52
N GLY A 12 4.26 2.34 0.70
CA GLY A 12 3.40 2.27 1.88
C GLY A 12 2.89 3.66 2.24
N VAL A 13 1.58 3.76 2.51
CA VAL A 13 0.92 5.01 2.89
C VAL A 13 0.61 4.93 4.37
N ASP A 14 1.49 5.48 5.21
CA ASP A 14 1.26 5.52 6.66
C ASP A 14 0.07 6.43 7.00
N CYS A 15 -0.70 6.07 8.02
CA CYS A 15 -1.98 6.70 8.39
C CYS A 15 -3.07 6.72 7.30
N GLY A 16 -2.88 6.03 6.17
CA GLY A 16 -3.86 5.94 5.08
C GLY A 16 -4.87 4.82 5.28
N THR A 17 -5.75 4.92 6.29
CA THR A 17 -6.75 3.87 6.55
C THR A 17 -7.67 3.65 5.34
N PRO A 18 -8.25 2.44 5.16
CA PRO A 18 -9.17 2.17 4.07
C PRO A 18 -10.34 3.16 3.99
N GLN A 19 -10.90 3.57 5.13
CA GLN A 19 -12.01 4.54 5.18
C GLN A 19 -11.58 5.94 4.72
N LEU A 20 -10.32 6.30 4.93
CA LEU A 20 -9.80 7.58 4.46
C LEU A 20 -9.57 7.53 2.96
N VAL A 21 -8.90 6.49 2.47
CA VAL A 21 -8.48 6.36 1.06
C VAL A 21 -9.66 6.04 0.15
N PHE A 22 -10.55 5.12 0.54
CA PHE A 22 -11.61 4.62 -0.33
C PHE A 22 -12.94 5.36 -0.20
N ASP A 23 -13.15 6.08 0.91
CA ASP A 23 -14.39 6.83 1.12
C ASP A 23 -14.15 8.34 1.14
N ARG A 24 -13.44 8.85 2.16
CA ARG A 24 -13.40 10.29 2.44
C ARG A 24 -12.59 11.09 1.43
N LEU A 25 -11.47 10.56 0.98
CA LEU A 25 -10.55 11.24 0.06
C LEU A 25 -10.64 10.70 -1.36
N ALA A 26 -11.59 9.81 -1.66
CA ALA A 26 -11.67 9.15 -2.96
C ALA A 26 -11.61 10.18 -4.10
N ASP A 27 -12.40 11.25 -4.06
CA ASP A 27 -12.42 12.26 -5.12
C ASP A 27 -11.16 13.17 -5.16
N GLU A 28 -10.32 13.12 -4.11
CA GLU A 28 -9.12 13.95 -3.97
C GLU A 28 -7.82 13.21 -4.37
N ILE A 29 -7.87 11.89 -4.57
CA ILE A 29 -6.69 11.04 -4.87
C ILE A 29 -6.77 10.36 -6.25
N PRO A 30 -6.84 11.12 -7.35
CA PRO A 30 -7.15 10.57 -8.68
C PRO A 30 -6.16 9.50 -9.16
N ASN A 31 -4.88 9.58 -8.75
CA ASN A 31 -3.87 8.61 -9.11
C ASN A 31 -4.08 7.26 -8.40
N ILE A 32 -4.47 7.26 -7.13
CA ILE A 32 -4.76 6.02 -6.38
C ILE A 32 -6.02 5.37 -6.96
N ASN A 33 -7.08 6.15 -7.22
CA ASN A 33 -8.29 5.64 -7.86
C ASN A 33 -8.00 4.99 -9.21
N ALA A 34 -7.20 5.64 -10.05
CA ALA A 34 -6.83 5.09 -11.36
C ALA A 34 -6.06 3.77 -11.24
N LEU A 35 -5.18 3.64 -10.24
CA LEU A 35 -4.47 2.38 -9.96
C LEU A 35 -5.43 1.27 -9.54
N MET A 36 -6.39 1.60 -8.67
CA MET A 36 -7.39 0.65 -8.17
C MET A 36 -8.32 0.15 -9.28
N GLN A 37 -8.82 1.07 -10.12
CA GLN A 37 -9.72 0.74 -11.24
C GLN A 37 -9.05 -0.09 -12.35
N ARG A 38 -7.75 0.09 -12.56
CA ARG A 38 -6.98 -0.59 -13.63
C ARG A 38 -6.17 -1.79 -13.13
N GLY A 39 -6.18 -2.03 -11.83
CA GLY A 39 -5.39 -3.04 -11.14
C GLY A 39 -6.24 -3.98 -10.30
N MET A 40 -5.62 -4.54 -9.25
CA MET A 40 -6.30 -5.39 -8.26
C MET A 40 -6.08 -4.81 -6.87
N HIS A 41 -7.12 -4.90 -6.04
CA HIS A 41 -7.07 -4.47 -4.65
C HIS A 41 -8.01 -5.31 -3.79
N GLY A 42 -7.81 -5.25 -2.48
CA GLY A 42 -8.62 -5.98 -1.51
C GLY A 42 -8.16 -5.71 -0.08
N GLU A 43 -8.82 -6.36 0.87
CA GLU A 43 -8.42 -6.29 2.27
C GLU A 43 -7.12 -7.06 2.51
N LEU A 44 -6.26 -6.51 3.36
CA LEU A 44 -5.02 -7.13 3.79
C LEU A 44 -4.95 -7.12 5.31
N ALA A 45 -4.78 -8.30 5.92
CA ALA A 45 -4.55 -8.40 7.35
C ALA A 45 -3.22 -7.74 7.72
N SER A 46 -3.27 -6.83 8.69
CA SER A 46 -2.07 -6.21 9.26
C SER A 46 -1.41 -7.14 10.29
N ILE A 47 -0.40 -6.62 10.99
CA ILE A 47 0.27 -7.29 12.09
C ILE A 47 -0.39 -6.96 13.43
N THR A 48 -0.05 -7.74 14.47
CA THR A 48 -0.42 -7.44 15.86
C THR A 48 0.84 -7.32 16.71
N PRO A 49 1.06 -6.20 17.42
CA PRO A 49 0.26 -4.98 17.42
C PRO A 49 0.43 -4.14 16.14
N PRO A 50 -0.63 -3.45 15.65
CA PRO A 50 -0.55 -2.61 14.46
C PRO A 50 0.08 -1.25 14.78
N ILE A 51 1.40 -1.23 14.96
CA ILE A 51 2.19 -0.01 15.22
C ILE A 51 3.29 0.16 14.17
N THR A 52 3.63 1.42 13.88
CA THR A 52 4.45 1.83 12.72
C THR A 52 5.74 1.01 12.56
N ILE A 53 6.60 0.96 13.58
CA ILE A 53 7.94 0.36 13.44
C ILE A 53 7.86 -1.15 13.11
N PRO A 54 7.14 -2.00 13.87
CA PRO A 54 6.94 -3.40 13.50
C PRO A 54 6.25 -3.59 12.15
N ALA A 55 5.24 -2.78 11.81
CA ALA A 55 4.49 -2.96 10.57
C ALA A 55 5.39 -2.77 9.33
N TRP A 56 6.23 -1.73 9.34
CA TRP A 56 7.20 -1.48 8.28
C TRP A 56 8.29 -2.56 8.21
N ALA A 57 8.77 -3.05 9.36
CA ALA A 57 9.75 -4.14 9.40
C ALA A 57 9.21 -5.42 8.75
N CYS A 58 7.96 -5.79 9.06
CA CYS A 58 7.29 -6.94 8.44
C CYS A 58 7.07 -6.72 6.93
N ALA A 59 6.53 -5.55 6.53
CA ALA A 59 6.25 -5.23 5.13
C ALA A 59 7.49 -5.26 4.22
N MET A 60 8.64 -4.78 4.71
CA MET A 60 9.88 -4.72 3.92
C MET A 60 10.66 -6.04 3.94
N SER A 61 10.49 -6.86 4.97
CA SER A 61 11.22 -8.13 5.10
C SER A 61 10.42 -9.35 4.62
N GLY A 62 9.10 -9.22 4.45
CA GLY A 62 8.19 -10.32 4.14
C GLY A 62 8.08 -11.36 5.26
N LYS A 63 8.43 -11.01 6.50
CA LYS A 63 8.41 -11.90 7.67
C LYS A 63 7.42 -11.40 8.72
N THR A 64 6.79 -12.34 9.42
CA THR A 64 5.82 -12.10 10.50
C THR A 64 6.43 -12.43 11.85
#